data_AF-A0A2M7VL59-F1
#
_entry.id   AF-A0A2M7VL59-F1
#
_cell.length_a   1.000
_cell.length_b   1.000
_cell.length_c   1.000
_cell.angle_alpha   90.00
_cell.angle_beta   90.00
_cell.angle_gamma   90.00
#
_symmetry.space_group_name_H-M   'P 1'
#
loop_
_entity.id
_entity.type
_entity.pdbx_description
1 polymer ?
#
loop_
_entity_poly.entity_id
_entity_poly.type
_entity_poly.pdbx_seq_one_letter_code
_entity_poly.pdbx_strand_id
1 'polypeptide(L)'
;MSALKHSINELILFAIYSLGESSKKCTFEELIKECFSLFPKEFCFSRHYQWPDARKLDRPLRTLRKKKLITGSPQTSFSLTSSGRKLAQEIVKILKQRKLL
;
A
#
# COMPACT_ATOMS: atom_id res chain seq x y z
N MET A 1 -3.76 25.47 5.46
CA MET A 1 -3.35 24.10 5.88
C MET A 1 -3.55 23.18 4.69
N SER A 2 -2.50 22.80 3.97
CA SER A 2 -2.64 21.83 2.88
C SER A 2 -3.01 20.47 3.48
N ALA A 3 -4.07 19.85 2.98
CA ALA A 3 -4.34 18.45 3.29
C ALA A 3 -3.08 17.66 2.91
N LEU A 4 -2.38 17.07 3.89
CA LEU A 4 -1.25 16.18 3.65
C LEU A 4 -1.77 15.00 2.81
N LYS A 5 -1.54 15.10 1.50
CA LYS A 5 -1.82 14.04 0.54
C LYS A 5 -0.82 12.92 0.83
N HIS A 6 -1.31 11.79 1.35
CA HIS A 6 -0.47 10.61 1.51
C HIS A 6 0.05 10.18 0.15
N SER A 7 1.35 9.91 0.09
CA SER A 7 1.99 9.42 -1.12
C SER A 7 1.54 8.00 -1.43
N ILE A 8 1.54 7.61 -2.71
CA ILE A 8 1.24 6.24 -3.13
C ILE A 8 2.09 5.20 -2.37
N ASN A 9 3.34 5.54 -2.05
CA ASN A 9 4.23 4.67 -1.28
C ASN A 9 3.69 4.38 0.13
N GLU A 10 3.16 5.40 0.82
CA GLU A 10 2.60 5.27 2.17
C GLU A 10 1.31 4.45 2.15
N LEU A 11 0.45 4.67 1.15
CA LEU A 11 -0.78 3.89 0.96
C LEU A 11 -0.47 2.40 0.70
N ILE A 12 0.56 2.11 -0.10
CA ILE A 12 1.01 0.72 -0.32
C ILE A 12 1.57 0.10 0.95
N LEU A 13 2.38 0.83 1.74
CA LEU A 13 2.89 0.32 3.02
C LEU A 13 1.76 -0.02 3.99
N PHE A 14 0.73 0.82 4.03
CA PHE A 14 -0.48 0.57 4.82
C PHE A 14 -1.21 -0.70 4.33
N ALA A 15 -1.39 -0.87 3.02
CA ALA A 15 -2.05 -2.06 2.47
C ALA A 15 -1.28 -3.36 2.77
N ILE A 16 0.05 -3.36 2.64
CA ILE A 16 0.88 -4.53 3.01
C ILE A 16 0.76 -4.82 4.52
N TYR A 17 0.71 -3.79 5.36
CA TYR A 17 0.48 -3.94 6.79
C TYR A 17 -0.89 -4.58 7.08
N SER A 18 -1.96 -4.08 6.46
CA SER A 18 -3.33 -4.62 6.57
C SER A 18 -3.40 -6.12 6.24
N LEU A 19 -2.81 -6.52 5.10
CA LEU A 19 -2.76 -7.92 4.68
C LEU A 19 -1.98 -8.80 5.66
N GLY A 20 -0.83 -8.31 6.16
CA GLY A 20 -0.01 -9.05 7.10
C GLY A 20 -0.70 -9.37 8.42
N GLU A 21 -1.54 -8.46 8.93
CA GLU A 21 -2.33 -8.69 10.16
C GLU A 21 -3.44 -9.73 9.94
N SER A 22 -3.96 -9.84 8.71
CA SER A 22 -4.97 -10.85 8.35
C SER A 22 -4.41 -12.27 8.13
N SER A 23 -3.11 -12.48 8.38
CA SER A 23 -2.38 -13.73 8.11
C SER A 23 -2.45 -14.21 6.64
N LYS A 24 -2.88 -13.35 5.72
CA LYS A 24 -2.90 -13.63 4.28
C LYS A 24 -1.53 -13.40 3.68
N LYS A 25 -1.15 -14.25 2.73
CA LYS A 25 0.05 -14.04 1.92
C LYS A 25 -0.17 -12.82 1.03
N CYS A 26 0.68 -11.79 1.17
CA CYS A 26 0.60 -10.57 0.38
C CYS A 26 1.18 -10.80 -1.03
N THR A 27 0.47 -11.57 -1.86
CA THR A 27 0.78 -11.72 -3.29
C THR A 27 0.55 -10.39 -4.02
N PHE A 28 1.03 -10.28 -5.26
CA PHE A 28 0.80 -9.07 -6.06
C PHE A 28 -0.68 -8.80 -6.32
N GLU A 29 -1.45 -9.85 -6.61
CA GLU A 29 -2.89 -9.77 -6.84
C GLU A 29 -3.66 -9.32 -5.59
N GLU A 30 -3.39 -9.94 -4.44
CA GLU A 30 -4.00 -9.53 -3.17
C GLU A 30 -3.62 -8.09 -2.80
N LEU A 31 -2.37 -7.67 -3.08
CA LEU A 31 -1.96 -6.30 -2.84
C LEU A 31 -2.69 -5.29 -3.74
N ILE A 32 -2.89 -5.60 -5.02
CA ILE A 32 -3.68 -4.76 -5.94
C ILE A 32 -5.11 -4.61 -5.41
N LYS A 33 -5.73 -5.74 -5.07
CA LYS A 33 -7.09 -5.79 -4.53
C LYS A 33 -7.22 -4.97 -3.25
N GLU A 34 -6.30 -5.15 -2.30
CA GLU A 34 -6.30 -4.44 -1.03
C GLU A 34 -6.11 -2.93 -1.22
N CYS A 35 -5.14 -2.52 -2.05
CA CYS A 35 -4.90 -1.10 -2.34
C CYS A 35 -6.13 -0.44 -2.97
N PHE A 36 -6.78 -1.12 -3.92
CA PHE A 36 -7.99 -0.62 -4.56
C PHE A 36 -9.20 -0.59 -3.62
N SER A 37 -9.36 -1.60 -2.78
CA SER A 37 -10.43 -1.66 -1.77
C SER A 37 -10.31 -0.51 -0.76
N LEU A 38 -9.10 -0.29 -0.23
CA LEU A 38 -8.85 0.75 0.78
C LEU A 38 -8.83 2.16 0.19
N PHE A 39 -8.30 2.33 -1.02
CA PHE A 39 -8.03 3.65 -1.61
C PHE A 39 -8.44 3.70 -3.10
N PRO A 40 -9.72 3.48 -3.45
CA PRO A 40 -10.14 3.31 -4.84
C PRO A 40 -9.82 4.51 -5.73
N LYS A 41 -9.95 5.74 -5.19
CA LYS A 41 -9.64 6.98 -5.91
C LYS A 41 -8.16 7.08 -6.35
N GLU A 42 -7.26 6.51 -5.56
CA GLU A 42 -5.81 6.56 -5.83
C GLU A 42 -5.35 5.39 -6.69
N PHE A 43 -6.01 4.22 -6.63
CA PHE A 43 -5.58 2.99 -7.30
C PHE A 43 -6.46 2.53 -8.47
N CYS A 44 -7.42 3.34 -8.92
CA CYS A 44 -8.21 3.07 -10.14
C CYS A 44 -7.58 3.64 -11.42
N PHE A 45 -8.09 3.22 -12.58
CA PHE A 45 -7.83 3.90 -13.85
C PHE A 45 -8.45 5.28 -13.90
N SER A 46 -7.82 6.20 -14.63
CA SER A 46 -8.29 7.59 -14.77
C SER A 46 -9.63 7.76 -15.49
N ARG A 47 -9.99 6.81 -16.36
CA ARG A 47 -11.25 6.81 -17.14
C ARG A 47 -12.19 5.66 -16.79
N HIS A 48 -11.76 4.75 -15.92
CA HIS A 48 -12.53 3.57 -15.54
C HIS A 48 -12.37 3.31 -14.04
N TYR A 49 -13.05 4.12 -13.23
CA TYR A 49 -12.86 4.18 -11.78
C TYR A 49 -13.21 2.89 -11.04
N GLN A 50 -14.02 2.02 -11.66
CA GLN A 50 -14.41 0.73 -11.09
C GLN A 50 -13.34 -0.37 -11.18
N TRP A 51 -12.24 -0.13 -11.91
CA TRP A 51 -11.20 -1.14 -12.13
C TRP A 51 -9.85 -0.70 -11.55
N PRO A 52 -9.11 -1.61 -10.89
CA PRO A 52 -7.80 -1.31 -10.35
C PRO A 52 -6.74 -1.13 -11.45
N ASP A 53 -5.88 -0.11 -11.30
CA ASP A 53 -4.73 0.14 -12.17
C ASP A 53 -3.44 -0.39 -11.50
N ALA A 54 -3.11 -1.65 -11.78
CA ALA A 54 -1.92 -2.32 -11.24
C ALA A 54 -0.60 -1.59 -11.57
N ARG A 55 -0.55 -0.81 -12.65
CA ARG A 55 0.66 -0.06 -13.05
C ARG A 55 1.06 0.98 -12.02
N LYS A 56 0.10 1.44 -11.20
CA LYS A 56 0.37 2.36 -10.09
C LYS A 56 1.25 1.76 -9.00
N LEU A 57 1.39 0.43 -8.92
CA LEU A 57 2.23 -0.23 -7.92
C LEU A 57 3.67 -0.44 -8.39
N ASP A 58 3.94 -0.48 -9.69
CA ASP A 58 5.24 -0.93 -10.22
C ASP A 58 6.43 -0.05 -9.77
N ARG A 59 6.40 1.25 -10.06
CA ARG A 59 7.45 2.19 -9.63
C ARG A 59 7.51 2.33 -8.10
N PRO A 60 6.39 2.50 -7.37
CA PRO A 60 6.39 2.53 -5.91
C PRO A 60 7.01 1.31 -5.24
N LEU A 61 6.66 0.09 -5.67
CA LEU A 61 7.23 -1.14 -5.11
C LEU A 61 8.74 -1.24 -5.35
N ARG A 62 9.24 -0.78 -6.49
CA ARG A 62 10.69 -0.63 -6.72
C ARG A 62 11.31 0.35 -5.73
N THR A 63 10.70 1.51 -5.52
CA THR A 63 11.18 2.53 -4.59
C THR A 63 11.21 2.02 -3.15
N LEU A 64 10.15 1.37 -2.69
CA LEU A 64 10.05 0.83 -1.33
C LEU A 64 11.10 -0.25 -1.06
N ARG A 65 11.38 -1.12 -2.05
CA ARG A 65 12.47 -2.10 -1.98
C ARG A 65 13.85 -1.45 -1.92
N LYS A 66 14.11 -0.44 -2.77
CA LYS A 66 15.36 0.34 -2.74
C LYS A 66 15.58 1.00 -1.38
N LYS A 67 14.50 1.47 -0.73
CA LYS A 67 14.52 2.03 0.63
C LYS A 67 14.57 0.97 1.75
N LYS A 68 14.62 -0.33 1.42
CA LYS A 68 14.61 -1.44 2.39
C LYS A 68 13.42 -1.43 3.35
N LEU A 69 12.28 -0.91 2.90
CA LEU A 69 11.03 -0.89 3.69
C LEU A 69 10.20 -2.16 3.47
N ILE A 70 10.36 -2.79 2.29
CA ILE A 70 9.69 -4.04 1.95
C ILE A 70 10.68 -5.03 1.34
N THR A 71 10.38 -6.32 1.46
CA THR A 71 11.03 -7.42 0.74
C THR A 71 10.04 -8.08 -0.21
N GLY A 72 10.54 -9.00 -1.04
CA GLY A 72 9.72 -9.75 -1.99
C GLY A 72 9.65 -9.14 -3.38
N SER A 73 8.80 -9.74 -4.22
CA SER A 73 8.61 -9.37 -5.62
C SER A 73 7.20 -9.75 -6.10
N PRO A 74 6.76 -9.24 -7.27
CA PRO A 74 5.49 -9.66 -7.85
C PRO A 74 5.37 -11.18 -8.08
N GLN A 75 6.49 -11.86 -8.34
CA GLN A 75 6.55 -13.32 -8.55
C GLN A 75 6.46 -14.12 -7.25
N THR A 76 6.60 -13.47 -6.09
CA THR A 76 6.62 -14.13 -4.79
C THR A 76 5.50 -13.56 -3.90
N SER A 77 5.87 -12.88 -2.82
CA SER A 77 4.98 -12.16 -1.94
C SER A 77 5.74 -11.03 -1.28
N PHE A 78 5.06 -9.95 -0.96
CA PHE A 78 5.65 -8.81 -0.28
C PHE A 78 5.55 -8.97 1.24
N SER A 79 6.56 -8.48 1.94
CA SER A 79 6.56 -8.39 3.39
C SER A 79 7.19 -7.08 3.83
N LEU A 80 6.73 -6.54 4.95
CA LEU A 80 7.40 -5.39 5.58
C LEU A 80 8.68 -5.85 6.26
N THR A 81 9.74 -5.06 6.13
CA THR A 81 10.90 -5.17 7.02
C THR A 81 10.57 -4.58 8.38
N SER A 82 11.46 -4.73 9.36
CA SER A 82 11.27 -4.11 10.68
C SER A 82 11.14 -2.58 10.60
N SER A 83 11.89 -1.92 9.71
CA SER A 83 11.77 -0.46 9.49
C SER A 83 10.48 -0.11 8.75
N GLY A 84 10.11 -0.89 7.73
CA GLY A 84 8.84 -0.70 7.02
C GLY A 84 7.62 -0.87 7.92
N ARG A 85 7.66 -1.84 8.86
CA ARG A 85 6.60 -2.07 9.83
C ARG A 85 6.43 -0.88 10.78
N LYS A 86 7.52 -0.34 11.32
CA LYS A 86 7.46 0.86 12.18
C LYS A 86 6.80 2.04 11.46
N LEU A 87 7.25 2.33 10.24
CA LEU A 87 6.68 3.40 9.42
C LEU A 87 5.20 3.15 9.08
N ALA A 88 4.85 1.92 8.71
CA ALA A 88 3.46 1.56 8.44
C ALA A 88 2.57 1.76 9.68
N GLN A 89 3.04 1.43 10.88
CA GLN A 89 2.32 1.66 12.13
C GLN A 89 2.10 3.14 12.42
N GLU A 90 3.06 4.01 12.11
CA GLU A 90 2.88 5.47 12.20
C GLU A 90 1.80 5.96 11.23
N ILE A 91 1.85 5.49 9.99
CA ILE A 91 0.84 5.80 8.95
C ILE A 91 -0.56 5.32 9.41
N VAL A 92 -0.66 4.12 9.98
CA VAL A 92 -1.93 3.58 10.52
C VAL A 92 -2.52 4.51 11.59
N LYS A 93 -1.69 5.00 12.52
CA LYS A 93 -2.14 5.93 13.56
C LYS A 93 -2.72 7.21 12.94
N ILE A 94 -2.02 7.76 11.95
CA ILE A 94 -2.45 8.99 11.25
C ILE A 94 -3.77 8.76 10.50
N LEU A 95 -3.88 7.66 9.76
CA LEU A 95 -5.08 7.35 8.97
C LEU A 95 -6.31 7.04 9.84
N LYS A 96 -6.14 6.28 10.93
CA LYS A 96 -7.22 5.97 11.88
C LYS A 96 -7.71 7.20 12.64
N GLN A 97 -6.81 8.08 13.09
CA GLN A 97 -7.19 9.31 13.81
C GLN A 97 -8.04 10.25 12.96
N ARG A 98 -7.88 10.22 11.64
CA ARG A 98 -8.61 11.09 10.71
C ARG A 98 -9.97 10.53 10.28
N LYS A 99 -10.40 9.37 10.79
CA LYS A 99 -11.63 8.66 10.35
C LYS A 99 -11.70 8.52 8.81
N LEU A 100 -10.55 8.36 8.16
CA LEU A 100 -10.47 8.11 6.71
C LEU A 100 -10.72 6.64 6.36
N LEU A 101 -10.98 5.82 7.38
CA LEU A 101 -11.46 4.45 7.35
C LEU A 101 -12.48 4.29 8.47
#